data_AF-A0A956J7T8-F1
#
_entry.id   AF-A0A956J7T8-F1
#
_cell.length_a   1.000
_cell.length_b   1.000
_cell.length_c   1.000
_cell.angle_alpha   90.00
_cell.angle_beta   90.00
_cell.angle_gamma   90.00
#
_symmetry.space_group_name_H-M   'P 1'
#
loop_
_entity.id
_entity.type
_entity.pdbx_description
1 polymer ?
#
loop_
_entity_poly.entity_id
_entity_poly.type
_entity_poly.pdbx_seq_one_letter_code
_entity_poly.pdbx_strand_id
1 'polypeptide(L)'
;MAADDKTMFEIYRETDYNRSFHCIFYTDLDEHVREREIAKAAAGQTVFTGFIADALKDSAREEIERIVDELNDMDEDEAGMPKEEIEQRLAAFLVAGPGQAMH
;
A
#
# COMPACT_ATOMS: atom_id res chain seq x y z
N MET A 1 8.65 4.10 25.54
CA MET A 1 8.13 3.20 24.50
C MET A 1 7.19 4.03 23.65
N ALA A 2 7.68 4.63 22.56
CA ALA A 2 6.80 5.22 21.56
C ALA A 2 6.57 4.10 20.56
N ALA A 3 5.42 3.42 20.68
CA ALA A 3 4.95 2.57 19.59
C ALA A 3 4.78 3.52 18.41
N ASP A 4 5.56 3.27 17.36
CA ASP A 4 5.65 4.14 16.20
C ASP A 4 4.24 4.31 15.60
N ASP A 5 3.65 5.50 15.73
CA ASP A 5 2.29 5.85 15.29
C ASP A 5 2.19 5.88 13.74
N LYS A 6 2.60 4.79 13.09
CA LYS A 6 2.57 4.63 11.64
C LYS A 6 2.03 3.27 11.25
N THR A 7 1.21 3.29 10.21
CA THR A 7 0.65 2.09 9.59
C THR A 7 1.47 1.74 8.36
N MET A 8 2.03 0.54 8.31
CA MET A 8 2.68 0.04 7.10
C MET A 8 1.60 -0.46 6.14
N PHE A 9 1.75 -0.16 4.86
CA PHE A 9 0.82 -0.63 3.84
C PHE A 9 1.56 -1.11 2.59
N GLU A 10 0.86 -1.93 1.81
CA GLU A 10 1.31 -2.42 0.52
C GLU A 10 0.16 -2.41 -0.48
N ILE A 11 0.43 -1.92 -1.68
CA ILE A 11 -0.40 -2.08 -2.85
C ILE A 11 0.23 -3.18 -3.69
N TYR A 12 -0.55 -4.21 -3.99
CA TYR A 12 -0.12 -5.33 -4.81
C TYR A 12 -1.15 -5.60 -5.90
N ARG A 13 -0.67 -6.17 -6.99
CA ARG A 13 -1.51 -6.67 -8.07
C ARG A 13 -1.63 -8.18 -7.92
N GLU A 14 -2.85 -8.68 -7.88
CA GLU A 14 -3.09 -10.12 -7.92
C GLU A 14 -2.64 -10.69 -9.28
N THR A 15 -2.04 -11.87 -9.27
CA THR A 15 -1.63 -12.60 -10.48
C THR A 15 -2.70 -13.60 -10.94
N ASP A 16 -3.78 -13.70 -10.17
CA ASP A 16 -4.94 -14.56 -10.40
C ASP A 16 -5.88 -13.99 -11.50
N TYR A 17 -6.97 -14.72 -11.76
CA TYR A 17 -7.81 -14.57 -12.96
C TYR A 17 -8.33 -13.15 -13.26
N ASN A 18 -8.43 -12.26 -12.25
CA ASN A 18 -9.00 -10.92 -12.41
C ASN A 18 -7.93 -9.80 -12.40
N ARG A 19 -6.65 -10.15 -12.19
CA ARG A 19 -5.48 -9.26 -12.12
C ARG A 19 -5.69 -7.92 -11.40
N SER A 20 -6.55 -7.92 -10.40
CA SER A 20 -7.03 -6.73 -9.73
C SER A 20 -5.98 -6.19 -8.75
N PHE A 21 -6.02 -4.89 -8.52
CA PHE A 21 -5.18 -4.20 -7.57
C PHE A 21 -5.84 -4.19 -6.20
N HIS A 22 -5.04 -4.42 -5.17
CA HIS A 22 -5.49 -4.47 -3.80
C HIS A 22 -4.47 -3.77 -2.89
N CYS A 23 -4.94 -3.25 -1.76
CA CYS A 23 -4.11 -2.66 -0.72
C CYS A 23 -4.29 -3.38 0.62
N ILE A 24 -3.20 -3.51 1.39
CA ILE A 24 -3.14 -4.17 2.69
C ILE A 24 -2.48 -3.24 3.70
N PHE A 25 -3.00 -3.19 4.92
CA PHE A 25 -2.45 -2.40 6.03
C PHE A 25 -1.91 -3.34 7.13
N TYR A 26 -0.59 -3.50 7.20
CA TYR A 26 0.10 -4.46 8.07
C TYR A 26 0.04 -4.15 9.57
N THR A 27 -0.07 -2.88 9.95
CA THR A 27 -0.09 -2.51 11.39
C THR A 27 -1.45 -2.81 12.05
N ASP A 28 -2.48 -3.10 11.26
CA ASP A 28 -3.81 -3.53 11.74
C ASP A 28 -3.99 -5.06 11.67
N LEU A 29 -2.99 -5.80 11.16
CA LEU A 29 -3.10 -7.25 10.93
C LEU A 29 -2.75 -8.04 12.19
N ASP A 30 -3.76 -8.75 12.70
CA ASP A 30 -3.64 -9.83 13.68
C ASP A 30 -2.60 -10.88 13.24
N GLU A 31 -1.98 -11.61 14.18
CA GLU A 31 -0.85 -12.52 13.90
C GLU A 31 -1.18 -13.56 12.81
N HIS A 32 -2.42 -14.06 12.81
CA HIS A 32 -2.93 -15.02 11.84
C HIS A 32 -3.15 -14.43 10.45
N VAL A 33 -3.40 -13.13 10.35
CA VAL A 33 -3.62 -12.45 9.07
C VAL A 33 -2.28 -12.11 8.43
N ARG A 34 -1.25 -11.79 9.22
CA ARG A 34 0.12 -11.60 8.73
C ARG A 34 0.62 -12.80 7.91
N GLU A 35 0.39 -14.04 8.37
CA GLU A 35 0.83 -15.23 7.64
C GLU A 35 0.10 -15.41 6.29
N ARG A 36 -1.20 -15.10 6.22
CA ARG A 36 -1.96 -15.18 4.96
C ARG A 36 -1.54 -14.11 3.96
N GLU A 37 -1.24 -12.92 4.45
CA GLU A 37 -0.88 -11.78 3.60
C GLU A 37 0.55 -11.91 3.08
N ILE A 38 1.48 -12.52 3.85
CA ILE A 38 2.80 -12.94 3.33
C ILE A 38 2.64 -13.92 2.17
N ALA A 39 1.72 -14.89 2.27
CA ALA A 39 1.48 -15.86 1.21
C ALA A 39 0.86 -15.21 -0.06
N LYS A 40 -0.02 -14.21 0.11
CA LYS A 40 -0.60 -13.45 -1.01
C LYS A 40 0.40 -12.51 -1.66
N ALA A 41 1.19 -11.78 -0.88
CA ALA A 41 2.25 -10.93 -1.42
C ALA A 41 3.33 -11.75 -2.13
N ALA A 42 3.60 -12.98 -1.66
CA ALA A 42 4.50 -13.92 -2.35
C ALA A 42 3.95 -14.44 -3.69
N ALA A 43 2.63 -14.40 -3.89
CA ALA A 43 1.98 -14.81 -5.14
C ALA A 43 1.66 -13.62 -6.07
N GLY A 44 1.43 -12.44 -5.50
CA GLY A 44 1.14 -11.19 -6.20
C GLY A 44 2.39 -10.44 -6.65
N GLN A 45 2.19 -9.37 -7.43
CA GLN A 45 3.26 -8.43 -7.77
C GLN A 45 3.12 -7.18 -6.89
N THR A 46 4.07 -6.94 -5.99
CA THR A 46 4.14 -5.69 -5.23
C THR A 46 4.28 -4.50 -6.18
N VAL A 47 3.36 -3.55 -6.07
CA VAL A 47 3.34 -2.31 -6.86
C VAL A 47 3.98 -1.16 -6.07
N PHE A 48 3.57 -1.00 -4.81
CA PHE A 48 4.04 0.07 -3.95
C PHE A 48 3.96 -0.34 -2.48
N THR A 49 4.93 0.07 -1.67
CA THR A 49 4.91 -0.13 -0.22
C THR A 49 5.36 1.13 0.49
N GLY A 50 4.80 1.38 1.67
CA GLY A 50 5.12 2.58 2.43
C GLY A 50 4.60 2.55 3.84
N PHE A 51 4.82 3.66 4.54
CA PHE A 51 4.29 3.90 5.87
C PHE A 51 3.49 5.19 5.85
N ILE A 52 2.30 5.16 6.45
CA ILE A 52 1.43 6.32 6.63
C ILE A 52 1.31 6.66 8.11
N ALA A 53 1.18 7.94 8.46
CA ALA A 53 0.91 8.33 9.84
C ALA A 53 -0.45 7.77 10.29
N ASP A 54 -0.54 7.18 11.48
CA ASP A 54 -1.82 6.68 12.04
C ASP A 54 -2.85 7.82 12.13
N ALA A 55 -2.39 9.03 12.49
CA ALA A 55 -3.22 10.24 12.55
C ALA A 55 -3.87 10.61 11.20
N LEU A 56 -3.26 10.22 10.08
CA LEU A 56 -3.75 10.50 8.72
C LEU A 56 -4.27 9.23 8.04
N LYS A 57 -4.37 8.10 8.74
CA LYS A 57 -4.67 6.81 8.12
C LYS A 57 -6.01 6.78 7.39
N ASP A 58 -7.01 7.48 7.92
CA ASP A 58 -8.35 7.52 7.37
C ASP A 58 -8.33 8.20 6.00
N SER A 59 -7.74 9.40 5.93
CA SER A 59 -7.58 10.13 4.67
C SER A 59 -6.60 9.45 3.71
N ALA A 60 -5.53 8.85 4.23
CA ALA A 60 -4.59 8.09 3.41
C ALA A 60 -5.26 6.87 2.78
N ARG A 61 -6.12 6.18 3.54
CA ARG A 61 -6.88 5.04 3.06
C ARG A 61 -7.84 5.44 1.96
N GLU A 62 -8.58 6.54 2.13
CA GLU A 62 -9.45 7.06 1.06
C GLU A 62 -8.66 7.31 -0.24
N GLU A 63 -7.46 7.90 -0.16
CA GLU A 63 -6.63 8.15 -1.33
C GLU A 63 -6.05 6.86 -1.93
N ILE A 64 -5.61 5.92 -1.09
CA ILE A 64 -5.13 4.60 -1.53
C ILE A 64 -6.25 3.83 -2.24
N GLU A 65 -7.46 3.83 -1.67
CA GLU A 65 -8.63 3.18 -2.28
C GLU A 65 -8.96 3.80 -3.64
N ARG A 66 -8.85 5.13 -3.80
CA ARG A 66 -8.99 5.78 -5.11
C ARG A 66 -7.92 5.37 -6.10
N ILE A 67 -6.65 5.32 -5.68
CA ILE A 67 -5.55 4.87 -6.54
C ILE A 67 -5.81 3.44 -7.01
N VAL A 68 -6.25 2.57 -6.11
CA VAL A 68 -6.59 1.17 -6.40
C VAL A 68 -7.79 1.08 -7.34
N ASP A 69 -8.84 1.87 -7.14
CA ASP A 69 -10.01 1.95 -8.01
C ASP A 69 -9.62 2.40 -9.42
N GLU A 70 -8.83 3.48 -9.54
CA GLU A 70 -8.29 3.95 -10.82
C GLU A 70 -7.46 2.87 -11.51
N LEU A 71 -6.59 2.17 -10.77
CA LEU A 71 -5.80 1.06 -11.30
C LEU A 71 -6.66 -0.12 -11.79
N ASN A 72 -7.80 -0.37 -11.14
CA ASN A 72 -8.73 -1.42 -11.53
C ASN A 72 -9.67 -1.00 -12.69
N ASP A 73 -9.91 0.30 -12.88
CA ASP A 73 -10.65 0.85 -14.02
C ASP A 73 -9.82 0.85 -15.31
N MET A 74 -8.48 0.92 -15.18
CA MET A 74 -7.56 0.80 -16.31
C MET A 74 -7.66 -0.56 -17.01
N ASP A 75 -7.39 -0.55 -18.32
CA ASP A 75 -7.38 -1.76 -19.15
C ASP A 75 -6.36 -2.78 -18.61
N GLU A 76 -6.73 -4.05 -18.44
CA GLU A 76 -5.92 -5.04 -17.70
C GLU A 76 -4.50 -5.21 -18.25
N ASP A 77 -4.29 -4.99 -19.55
CA ASP A 77 -2.98 -5.09 -20.20
C ASP A 77 -2.09 -3.85 -19.98
N GLU A 78 -2.69 -2.68 -19.73
CA GLU A 78 -1.99 -1.40 -19.48
C GLU A 78 -2.07 -0.98 -18.01
N ALA A 79 -2.87 -1.67 -17.20
CA ALA A 79 -3.11 -1.33 -15.81
C ALA A 79 -1.82 -1.43 -15.01
N GLY A 80 -1.39 -0.26 -14.52
CA GLY A 80 -0.16 -0.07 -13.78
C GLY A 80 0.12 1.41 -13.61
N MET A 81 0.55 1.79 -12.41
CA MET A 81 0.93 3.16 -12.09
C MET A 81 2.38 3.15 -11.62
N PRO A 82 3.22 4.08 -12.13
CA PRO A 82 4.60 4.17 -11.67
C PRO A 82 4.61 4.54 -10.18
N LYS A 83 5.52 3.90 -9.44
CA LYS A 83 5.72 4.12 -8.01
C LYS A 83 5.91 5.60 -7.64
N GLU A 84 6.54 6.39 -8.50
CA GLU A 84 6.76 7.84 -8.28
C GLU A 84 5.45 8.63 -8.32
N GLU A 85 4.46 8.21 -9.11
CA GLU A 85 3.13 8.84 -9.14
C GLU A 85 2.35 8.50 -7.86
N ILE A 86 2.36 7.22 -7.47
CA ILE A 86 1.74 6.77 -6.22
C ILE A 86 2.38 7.49 -5.03
N GLU A 87 3.71 7.60 -5.01
CA GLU A 87 4.46 8.30 -3.97
C GLU A 87 4.07 9.78 -3.91
N GLN A 88 4.01 10.48 -5.05
CA GLN A 88 3.64 11.89 -5.10
C GLN A 88 2.21 12.14 -4.59
N ARG A 89 1.25 11.30 -4.96
CA ARG A 89 -0.13 11.41 -4.49
C ARG A 89 -0.24 11.14 -3.00
N LEU A 90 0.53 10.17 -2.51
CA LEU A 90 0.55 9.80 -1.09
C LEU A 90 1.54 10.62 -0.26
N ALA A 91 2.34 11.51 -0.86
CA ALA A 91 3.43 12.23 -0.19
C ALA A 91 2.96 13.04 1.03
N ALA A 92 1.71 13.53 1.00
CA ALA A 92 1.10 14.25 2.12
C ALA A 92 0.81 13.35 3.34
N PHE A 93 0.69 12.04 3.14
CA PHE A 93 0.35 11.04 4.16
C PHE A 93 1.53 10.14 4.53
N LEU A 94 2.47 9.96 3.59
CA LEU A 94 3.65 9.14 3.77
C LEU A 94 4.55 9.73 4.85
N VAL A 95 4.95 8.86 5.76
CA VAL A 95 5.95 9.19 6.78
C VAL A 95 7.27 8.57 6.41
N ALA A 96 8.35 9.31 6.68
CA ALA A 96 9.69 8.77 6.58
C ALA A 96 9.78 7.50 7.45
N GLY A 97 10.11 6.37 6.80
CA GLY A 97 10.48 5.17 7.53
C GLY A 97 11.62 5.46 8.51
N PRO A 98 11.78 4.66 9.57
CA PRO A 98 12.88 4.86 10.52
C PRO A 98 14.20 4.57 9.78
N GLY A 99 14.78 5.61 9.16
CA GLY A 99 15.91 5.49 8.23
C GLY A 99 15.96 6.56 7.13
N GLN A 100 14.89 7.29 6.84
CA GLN A 100 14.90 8.37 5.84
C GLN A 100 14.91 9.74 6.51
N ALA A 101 16.02 10.08 7.15
CA ALA A 101 16.26 11.42 7.67
C ALA A 101 17.66 11.87 7.32
N MET A 102 17.98 12.05 6.03
CA MET A 102 19.11 12.87 5.58
C MET A 102 19.27 12.81 4.07
N HIS A 103 18.87 13.88 3.38
CA HIS A 103 19.70 14.45 2.32
C HIS A 103 19.46 15.96 2.18
#